data_AF-A0A352BDP0-F1
#
_entry.id   AF-A0A352BDP0-F1
#
_cell.length_a   1.000
_cell.length_b   1.000
_cell.length_c   1.000
_cell.angle_alpha   90.00
_cell.angle_beta   90.00
_cell.angle_gamma   90.00
#
_symmetry.space_group_name_H-M   'P 1'
#
loop_
_entity.id
_entity.type
_entity.pdbx_description
1 polymer ?
#
loop_
_entity_poly.entity_id
_entity_poly.type
_entity_poly.pdbx_seq_one_letter_code
_entity_poly.pdbx_strand_id
1 'polypeptide(L)'
;MIEVFFDSILYVFLFLTLYLEIFFLITFFEERLKLAVKSTTDKLSYYPSVTIIVPCWNEEKTVSKTVHSILKLKYPKNRLEIFVVDDGSTDNTWKAVQEFANNP
;
A
#
# COMPACT_ATOMS: atom_id res chain seq x y z
N MET A 1 24.78 46.22 -7.94
CA MET A 1 23.38 46.21 -8.44
C MET A 1 23.05 44.90 -9.13
N ILE A 2 23.88 44.46 -10.09
CA ILE A 2 23.72 43.16 -10.77
C ILE A 2 23.88 41.96 -9.81
N GLU A 3 24.89 41.98 -8.92
CA GLU A 3 25.08 40.92 -7.92
C GLU A 3 23.89 40.80 -6.97
N VAL A 4 23.45 41.91 -6.37
CA VAL A 4 22.26 41.96 -5.50
C VAL A 4 21.00 41.43 -6.20
N PHE A 5 20.86 41.66 -7.50
CA PHE A 5 19.75 41.14 -8.30
C PHE A 5 19.83 39.61 -8.44
N PHE A 6 21.02 39.07 -8.74
CA PHE A 6 21.23 37.61 -8.80
C PHE A 6 21.04 36.93 -7.45
N ASP A 7 21.53 37.53 -6.37
CA ASP A 7 21.34 37.02 -5.01
C ASP A 7 19.85 36.98 -4.65
N SER A 8 19.10 38.02 -5.01
CA SER A 8 17.66 38.07 -4.77
C SER A 8 16.93 36.96 -5.52
N ILE A 9 17.29 36.71 -6.78
CA ILE A 9 16.75 35.59 -7.57
C ILE A 9 17.08 34.25 -6.90
N LEU A 10 18.34 34.05 -6.50
CA LEU A 10 18.80 32.83 -5.84
C LEU A 10 18.02 32.57 -4.55
N TYR A 11 17.80 33.59 -3.71
CA TYR A 11 17.04 33.45 -2.47
C TYR A 11 15.56 33.10 -2.73
N VAL A 12 14.95 33.65 -3.79
CA VAL A 12 13.57 33.28 -4.18
C VAL A 12 13.50 31.81 -4.59
N PHE A 13 14.45 31.33 -5.40
CA PHE A 13 14.51 29.92 -5.77
C PHE A 13 14.77 29.01 -4.58
N LEU A 14 15.70 29.38 -3.68
CA LEU A 14 15.99 28.62 -2.47
C LEU A 14 14.75 28.52 -1.58
N PHE A 15 14.04 29.63 -1.38
CA PHE A 15 12.79 29.66 -0.62
C PHE A 15 11.73 28.76 -1.25
N LEU A 16 11.54 28.84 -2.57
CA LEU A 16 10.55 28.03 -3.28
C LEU A 16 10.86 26.53 -3.16
N THR A 17 12.13 26.14 -3.33
CA THR A 17 12.56 24.74 -3.19
C THR A 17 12.33 24.22 -1.78
N LEU A 18 12.76 24.97 -0.75
CA LEU A 18 12.55 24.59 0.65
C LEU A 18 11.06 24.52 1.00
N TYR A 19 10.26 25.47 0.51
CA TYR A 19 8.81 25.46 0.72
C TYR A 19 8.17 24.20 0.14
N LEU A 20 8.52 23.84 -1.10
CA LEU A 20 7.99 22.64 -1.75
C LEU A 20 8.43 21.36 -1.02
N GLU A 21 9.69 21.24 -0.62
CA GLU A 21 10.19 20.11 0.16
C GLU A 21 9.43 19.94 1.47
N ILE A 22 9.26 21.02 2.25
CA ILE A 22 8.53 20.99 3.52
C ILE A 22 7.05 20.67 3.27
N PHE A 23 6.43 21.24 2.25
CA PHE A 23 5.03 20.97 1.90
C PHE A 23 4.81 19.50 1.56
N PHE A 24 5.68 18.90 0.73
CA PHE A 24 5.62 17.48 0.41
C PHE A 24 5.90 16.61 1.62
N LEU A 25 6.83 17.01 2.49
CA LEU A 25 7.13 16.28 3.72
C LEU A 25 5.93 16.24 4.66
N ILE A 26 5.28 17.39 4.91
CA ILE A 26 4.07 17.48 5.74
C ILE A 26 2.96 16.63 5.13
N THR A 27 2.70 16.77 3.83
CA THR A 27 1.65 15.99 3.13
C THR A 27 1.92 14.49 3.22
N PHE A 28 3.17 14.06 3.01
CA PHE A 28 3.57 12.67 3.11
C PHE A 28 3.35 12.11 4.53
N PHE A 29 3.71 12.86 5.57
CA PHE A 29 3.53 12.42 6.95
C PHE A 29 2.08 12.48 7.42
N GLU A 30 1.30 13.47 6.97
CA GLU A 30 -0.11 13.62 7.35
C GLU A 30 -0.94 12.42 6.89
N GLU A 31 -0.74 11.95 5.66
CA GLU A 31 -1.42 10.77 5.14
C GLU A 31 -1.02 9.50 5.92
N ARG A 32 0.26 9.37 6.29
CA ARG A 32 0.73 8.24 7.11
C ARG A 32 0.15 8.29 8.53
N LEU A 33 0.06 9.46 9.15
CA LEU A 33 -0.54 9.66 10.47
C LEU A 33 -2.04 9.39 10.44
N LYS A 34 -2.77 9.85 9.43
CA LYS A 34 -4.20 9.53 9.26
C LYS A 34 -4.43 8.03 9.13
N LEU A 35 -3.59 7.32 8.38
CA LEU A 35 -3.70 5.86 8.23
C LEU A 35 -3.34 5.10 9.51
N ALA A 36 -2.36 5.59 10.28
CA ALA A 36 -1.98 4.99 11.55
C ALA A 36 -3.00 5.24 12.67
N VAL A 37 -3.60 6.44 12.71
CA VAL A 37 -4.58 6.86 13.72
C VAL A 37 -6.00 6.35 13.39
N LYS A 38 -6.35 6.19 12.11
CA LYS A 38 -7.60 5.54 11.66
C LYS A 38 -7.55 4.00 11.80
N SER A 39 -6.75 3.51 12.75
CA SER A 39 -6.96 2.19 13.35
C SER A 39 -8.25 2.26 14.15
N THR A 40 -9.39 2.20 13.45
CA THR A 40 -10.71 2.02 14.05
C THR A 40 -10.70 0.69 14.79
N THR A 41 -10.40 0.76 16.08
CA THR A 41 -10.54 -0.35 17.04
C THR A 41 -12.01 -0.66 17.32
N ASP A 42 -12.94 0.12 16.77
CA ASP A 42 -14.36 -0.14 16.82
C ASP A 42 -14.67 -1.44 16.08
N LYS A 43 -15.00 -2.47 16.86
CA LYS A 43 -15.62 -3.68 16.33
C LYS A 43 -16.89 -3.26 15.59
N LEU A 44 -16.99 -3.65 14.33
CA LEU A 44 -18.22 -3.54 13.57
C LEU A 44 -19.32 -4.30 14.33
N SER A 45 -20.51 -3.73 14.42
CA SER A 45 -21.70 -4.41 14.95
C SER A 45 -22.09 -5.63 14.11
N TYR A 46 -21.70 -5.63 12.83
CA TYR A 46 -21.94 -6.69 11.87
C TYR A 46 -20.80 -6.80 10.86
N TYR A 47 -20.36 -8.03 10.58
CA TYR A 47 -19.36 -8.33 9.55
C TYR A 47 -20.06 -8.96 8.33
N PRO A 48 -20.06 -8.31 7.15
CA PRO A 48 -20.61 -8.90 5.94
C PRO A 48 -19.80 -10.13 5.47
N SER A 49 -20.36 -10.94 4.58
CA SER A 49 -19.52 -11.90 3.85
C SER A 49 -18.67 -11.15 2.81
N VAL A 50 -17.39 -11.44 2.75
CA VAL A 50 -16.42 -10.78 1.87
C VAL A 50 -15.66 -11.85 1.09
N THR A 51 -15.56 -11.64 -0.21
CA THR A 51 -14.70 -12.45 -1.08
C THR A 51 -13.59 -11.56 -1.63
N ILE A 52 -12.34 -11.97 -1.42
CA ILE A 52 -11.15 -11.29 -1.95
C ILE A 52 -10.64 -12.11 -3.14
N ILE A 53 -10.58 -11.47 -4.31
CA ILE A 53 -10.02 -12.07 -5.52
C ILE A 53 -8.68 -11.38 -5.80
N VAL A 54 -7.62 -12.16 -5.89
CA VAL A 54 -6.26 -11.69 -6.16
C VAL A 54 -5.85 -12.19 -7.55
N PRO A 55 -6.00 -11.37 -8.60
CA PRO A 55 -5.45 -11.69 -9.91
C PRO A 55 -3.93 -11.52 -9.89
N CYS A 56 -3.22 -12.47 -10.48
CA CYS A 56 -1.76 -12.52 -10.51
C CYS A 56 -1.28 -12.79 -11.95
N TRP A 57 -0.31 -12.02 -12.42
CA TRP A 57 0.45 -12.32 -13.63
C TRP A 57 1.91 -11.92 -13.42
N ASN A 58 2.81 -12.89 -13.42
CA ASN A 58 4.24 -12.72 -13.15
C ASN A 58 4.56 -12.05 -11.79
N GLU A 59 3.93 -12.55 -10.73
CA GLU A 59 4.02 -12.07 -9.34
C GLU A 59 4.78 -13.06 -8.42
N GLU A 60 5.72 -13.87 -8.94
CA GLU A 60 6.40 -14.92 -8.15
C GLU A 60 7.09 -14.40 -6.86
N LYS A 61 7.47 -13.12 -6.84
CA LYS A 61 8.21 -12.48 -5.71
C LYS A 61 7.30 -11.83 -4.67
N THR A 62 6.03 -11.68 -4.98
CA THR A 62 5.10 -10.76 -4.31
C THR A 62 3.82 -11.49 -3.89
N VAL A 63 3.32 -12.43 -4.68
CA VAL A 63 2.06 -13.15 -4.43
C VAL A 63 2.02 -13.77 -3.04
N SER A 64 3.09 -14.43 -2.60
CA SER A 64 3.13 -15.04 -1.26
C SER A 64 3.00 -14.00 -0.15
N LYS A 65 3.58 -12.79 -0.30
CA LYS A 65 3.44 -11.71 0.70
C LYS A 65 2.01 -11.19 0.75
N THR A 66 1.36 -11.05 -0.40
CA THR A 66 -0.04 -10.63 -0.51
C THR A 66 -0.95 -11.64 0.18
N VAL A 67 -0.83 -12.93 -0.13
CA VAL A 67 -1.66 -13.98 0.48
C VAL A 67 -1.45 -14.03 2.00
N HIS A 68 -0.21 -13.99 2.49
CA HIS A 68 0.07 -13.93 3.93
C HIS A 68 -0.54 -12.68 4.60
N SER A 69 -0.57 -11.53 3.91
CA SER A 69 -1.19 -10.31 4.43
C SER A 69 -2.70 -10.48 4.60
N ILE A 70 -3.36 -11.08 3.61
CA ILE A 70 -4.81 -11.35 3.64
C ILE A 70 -5.13 -12.36 4.74
N LEU A 71 -4.34 -13.44 4.87
CA LEU A 71 -4.55 -14.45 5.91
C LEU A 71 -4.41 -13.88 7.34
N LYS A 72 -3.67 -12.78 7.52
CA LYS A 72 -3.51 -12.07 8.80
C LYS A 72 -4.64 -11.09 9.13
N LEU A 73 -5.62 -10.90 8.25
CA LEU A 73 -6.75 -10.02 8.52
C LEU A 73 -7.53 -10.49 9.77
N LYS A 74 -7.85 -9.53 10.64
CA LYS A 74 -8.74 -9.73 11.79
C LYS A 74 -10.20 -9.69 11.35
N TYR A 75 -10.60 -10.68 10.55
CA TYR A 75 -11.94 -10.86 10.02
C TYR A 75 -12.47 -12.26 10.38
N PRO A 76 -13.78 -12.45 10.62
CA PRO A 76 -14.33 -13.78 10.85
C PRO A 76 -14.03 -14.73 9.68
N LYS A 77 -13.32 -15.83 9.95
CA LYS A 77 -12.84 -16.76 8.91
C LYS A 77 -13.97 -17.44 8.14
N ASN A 78 -15.11 -17.66 8.79
CA ASN A 78 -16.32 -18.19 8.15
C ASN A 78 -17.09 -17.16 7.29
N ARG A 79 -16.60 -15.93 7.19
CA ARG A 79 -17.19 -14.84 6.39
C ARG A 79 -16.19 -14.28 5.37
N LEU A 80 -15.00 -14.87 5.26
CA LEU A 80 -13.96 -14.43 4.35
C LEU A 80 -13.61 -15.57 3.40
N GLU A 81 -13.80 -15.33 2.11
CA GLU A 81 -13.36 -16.22 1.05
C GLU A 81 -12.21 -15.57 0.28
N ILE A 82 -11.23 -16.35 -0.13
CA ILE A 82 -10.04 -15.86 -0.84
C ILE A 82 -9.84 -16.71 -2.08
N PHE A 83 -9.80 -16.06 -3.24
CA PHE A 83 -9.47 -16.68 -4.52
C PHE A 83 -8.20 -16.02 -5.05
N VAL A 84 -7.15 -16.81 -5.28
CA VAL A 84 -5.95 -16.35 -5.96
C VAL A 84 -5.98 -16.94 -7.37
N VAL A 85 -5.98 -16.07 -8.37
CA VAL A 85 -6.19 -16.43 -9.77
C VAL A 85 -4.92 -16.10 -10.54
N ASP A 86 -4.27 -17.13 -11.07
CA ASP A 86 -3.15 -16.94 -12.00
C ASP A 86 -3.66 -16.77 -13.43
N ASP A 87 -3.37 -15.63 -14.04
CA ASP A 87 -3.82 -15.24 -15.38
C ASP A 87 -2.80 -15.65 -16.46
N GLY A 88 -2.35 -16.91 -16.40
CA GLY A 88 -1.40 -17.47 -17.35
C GLY A 88 0.03 -16.91 -17.20
N SER A 89 0.53 -16.84 -15.96
CA SER A 89 1.91 -16.41 -15.71
C SER A 89 2.94 -17.27 -16.44
N THR A 90 4.06 -16.64 -16.79
CA THR A 90 5.21 -17.27 -17.45
C THR A 90 6.37 -17.57 -16.49
N ASP A 91 6.25 -17.13 -15.24
CA ASP A 91 7.20 -17.35 -14.15
C ASP A 91 6.67 -18.37 -13.11
N ASN A 92 7.26 -18.42 -11.91
CA ASN A 92 6.83 -19.37 -10.87
C ASN A 92 5.62 -18.90 -10.05
N THR A 93 4.82 -17.93 -10.51
CA THR A 93 3.64 -17.43 -9.78
C THR A 93 2.71 -18.55 -9.36
N TRP A 94 2.32 -19.43 -10.29
CA TRP A 94 1.42 -20.55 -9.97
C TRP A 94 1.98 -21.45 -8.87
N LYS A 95 3.29 -21.76 -8.93
CA LYS A 95 3.95 -22.58 -7.92
C LYS A 95 3.93 -21.92 -6.55
N ALA A 96 4.17 -20.60 -6.49
CA ALA A 96 4.09 -19.84 -5.24
C ALA A 96 2.65 -19.79 -4.68
N VAL A 97 1.63 -19.72 -5.53
CA VAL A 97 0.21 -19.79 -5.13
C VAL A 97 -0.14 -21.17 -4.56
N GLN A 98 0.35 -22.25 -5.16
CA GLN A 98 0.05 -23.61 -4.73
C GLN A 98 0.50 -23.92 -3.29
N GLU A 99 1.48 -23.21 -2.75
CA GLU A 99 1.91 -23.36 -1.35
C GLU A 99 0.77 -23.09 -0.34
N PHE A 100 -0.24 -22.31 -0.74
CA PHE A 100 -1.38 -21.94 0.10
C PHE A 100 -2.61 -22.84 -0.09
N ALA A 101 -2.62 -23.73 -1.08
CA ALA A 101 -3.79 -24.56 -1.40
C ALA A 101 -4.24 -25.46 -0.23
N ASN A 102 -3.30 -25.85 0.64
CA ASN A 102 -3.57 -26.69 1.82
C ASN A 102 -3.63 -25.90 3.14
N ASN A 103 -3.51 -24.57 3.09
CA ASN A 103 -3.54 -23.67 4.26
C ASN A 103 -4.61 -22.57 4.10
N PRO A 104 -5.90 -22.95 4.11
CA PRO A 104 -7.01 -22.00 4.00
C PRO A 104 -7.13 -21.06 5.22
#